data_AF-I6EVI6-F1
#
_entry.id   AF-I6EVI6-F1
#
_cell.length_a   1.000
_cell.length_b   1.000
_cell.length_c   1.000
_cell.angle_alpha   90.00
_cell.angle_beta   90.00
_cell.angle_gamma   90.00
#
_symmetry.space_group_name_H-M   'P 1'
#
loop_
_entity.id
_entity.type
_entity.pdbx_description
1 polymer ?
#
loop_
_entity_poly.entity_id
_entity_poly.type
_entity_poly.pdbx_seq_one_letter_code
_entity_poly.pdbx_strand_id
1 'polypeptide(L)'
;MYKESCTKPDGTKAPTVRKMRYDANTAWKAALRRAGIDDFRFHDLRHTWASWLVQAGVPLSVLQEMGGWESIEMVRRYAHLAPNHLTEHARQIDSILNPSVPNLSQSRNKERTNDV
;
A
#
# COMPACT_ATOMS: atom_id res chain seq x y z
N MET A 1 -31.10 11.88 -14.37
CA MET A 1 -32.16 10.87 -14.20
C MET A 1 -32.89 11.19 -12.89
N TYR A 2 -34.09 11.79 -12.99
CA TYR A 2 -34.86 12.30 -11.85
C TYR A 2 -35.79 11.19 -11.35
N LYS A 3 -35.85 10.94 -10.03
CA LYS A 3 -36.81 9.99 -9.45
C LYS A 3 -38.19 10.66 -9.37
N GLU A 4 -39.21 9.95 -9.81
CA GLU A 4 -40.60 10.40 -9.88
C GLU A 4 -41.16 10.75 -8.49
N SER A 5 -42.11 11.69 -8.45
CA SER A 5 -42.71 12.21 -7.22
C SER A 5 -43.63 11.16 -6.57
N CYS A 6 -43.29 10.70 -5.37
CA CYS A 6 -44.19 9.94 -4.51
C CYS A 6 -45.27 10.88 -3.93
N THR A 7 -46.54 10.61 -4.23
CA THR A 7 -47.69 11.33 -3.64
C THR A 7 -48.11 10.60 -2.37
N LYS A 8 -48.21 11.34 -1.26
CA LYS A 8 -48.64 10.82 0.05
C LYS A 8 -50.14 10.46 0.00
N PRO A 9 -50.64 9.56 0.88
CA PRO A 9 -52.06 9.19 0.93
C PRO A 9 -53.02 10.35 1.24
N ASP A 10 -52.49 11.48 1.73
CA ASP A 10 -53.19 12.74 2.04
C ASP A 10 -53.31 13.69 0.82
N GLY A 11 -52.97 13.24 -0.39
CA GLY A 11 -53.08 14.03 -1.63
C GLY A 11 -52.06 15.18 -1.77
N THR A 12 -51.31 15.50 -0.72
CA THR A 12 -50.25 16.50 -0.73
C THR A 12 -48.97 15.97 -1.41
N LYS A 13 -48.52 16.67 -2.45
CA LYS A 13 -47.23 16.37 -3.10
C LYS A 13 -46.07 16.80 -2.19
N ALA A 14 -45.09 15.93 -2.02
CA ALA A 14 -43.87 16.30 -1.30
C ALA A 14 -43.15 17.44 -2.06
N PRO A 15 -42.57 18.45 -1.36
CA PRO A 15 -41.81 19.50 -2.02
C PRO A 15 -40.64 18.88 -2.79
N THR A 16 -40.35 19.42 -3.97
CA THR A 16 -39.24 18.97 -4.82
C THR A 16 -37.91 19.22 -4.11
N VAL A 17 -37.43 18.26 -3.34
CA VAL A 17 -36.11 18.32 -2.71
C VAL A 17 -35.07 18.14 -3.82
N ARG A 18 -34.31 19.20 -4.12
CA ARG A 18 -33.15 19.10 -5.00
C ARG A 18 -32.17 18.14 -4.34
N LYS A 19 -31.77 17.08 -5.07
CA LYS A 19 -30.74 16.15 -4.61
C LYS A 19 -29.51 16.98 -4.22
N MET A 20 -29.11 16.92 -2.95
CA MET A 20 -27.95 17.67 -2.47
C MET A 20 -26.73 17.24 -3.29
N ARG A 21 -26.22 18.15 -4.10
CA ARG A 21 -25.04 17.91 -4.92
C ARG A 21 -23.84 18.19 -4.02
N TYR A 22 -23.30 17.16 -3.39
CA TYR A 22 -22.06 17.26 -2.64
C TYR A 22 -20.92 17.49 -3.64
N ASP A 23 -20.43 18.73 -3.72
CA ASP A 23 -19.25 19.06 -4.51
C ASP A 23 -18.02 19.15 -3.59
N ALA A 24 -17.34 18.02 -3.46
CA ALA A 24 -16.08 17.93 -2.72
C ALA A 24 -14.97 18.82 -3.32
N ASN A 25 -15.06 19.18 -4.61
CA ASN A 25 -14.02 19.97 -5.26
C ASN A 25 -13.94 21.40 -4.74
N THR A 26 -15.07 21.99 -4.37
CA THR A 26 -15.10 23.36 -3.84
C THR A 26 -14.34 23.43 -2.52
N ALA A 27 -14.59 22.49 -1.60
CA ALA A 27 -13.86 22.39 -0.34
C ALA A 27 -12.38 22.05 -0.54
N TRP A 28 -12.07 21.14 -1.48
CA TRP A 28 -10.71 20.77 -1.84
C TRP A 28 -9.89 21.96 -2.36
N LYS A 29 -10.43 22.71 -3.32
CA LYS A 29 -9.77 23.92 -3.86
C LYS A 29 -9.54 24.98 -2.78
N ALA A 30 -10.49 25.14 -1.85
CA ALA A 30 -10.31 26.04 -0.72
C ALA A 30 -9.17 25.59 0.21
N ALA A 31 -9.03 24.28 0.44
CA ALA A 31 -7.91 23.72 1.20
C ALA A 31 -6.56 23.91 0.49
N LEU A 32 -6.49 23.66 -0.82
CA LEU A 32 -5.27 23.89 -1.63
C LEU A 32 -4.82 25.35 -1.58
N ARG A 33 -5.77 26.28 -1.74
CA ARG A 33 -5.48 27.73 -1.66
C ARG A 33 -4.95 28.12 -0.28
N ARG A 34 -5.42 27.49 0.79
CA ARG A 34 -4.89 27.72 2.15
C ARG A 34 -3.50 27.12 2.34
N ALA A 35 -3.21 26.00 1.70
CA ALA A 35 -1.91 25.35 1.75
C ALA A 35 -0.87 26.01 0.83
N GLY A 36 -1.29 26.87 -0.11
CA GLY A 36 -0.40 27.51 -1.08
C GLY A 36 0.15 26.54 -2.13
N ILE A 37 -0.61 25.49 -2.45
CA ILE A 37 -0.20 24.45 -3.40
C ILE A 37 -1.04 24.57 -4.66
N ASP A 38 -0.37 24.74 -5.79
CA ASP A 38 -0.97 24.77 -7.13
C ASP A 38 -0.85 23.41 -7.83
N ASP A 39 -1.79 23.12 -8.75
CA ASP A 39 -1.85 21.89 -9.57
C ASP A 39 -1.85 20.53 -8.81
N PHE A 40 -2.45 20.47 -7.62
CA PHE A 40 -2.58 19.23 -6.85
C PHE A 40 -4.00 18.62 -6.94
N ARG A 41 -4.09 17.33 -7.27
CA ARG A 41 -5.36 16.60 -7.39
C ARG A 41 -5.63 15.77 -6.15
N PHE A 42 -6.91 15.51 -5.88
CA PHE A 42 -7.30 14.66 -4.74
C PHE A 42 -6.73 13.23 -4.85
N HIS A 43 -6.59 12.71 -6.07
CA HIS A 43 -5.99 11.39 -6.30
C HIS A 43 -4.51 11.32 -5.95
N ASP A 44 -3.79 12.45 -5.94
CA ASP A 44 -2.37 12.48 -5.59
C ASP A 44 -2.17 12.13 -4.12
N LEU A 45 -3.13 12.43 -3.24
CA LEU A 45 -3.12 11.95 -1.85
C LEU A 45 -3.10 10.43 -1.77
N ARG A 46 -3.89 9.74 -2.62
CA ARG A 46 -3.90 8.27 -2.67
C ARG A 46 -2.56 7.73 -3.18
N HIS A 47 -1.93 8.43 -4.12
CA HIS A 47 -0.58 8.10 -4.60
C HIS A 47 0.47 8.27 -3.50
N THR A 48 0.42 9.36 -2.73
CA THR A 48 1.33 9.61 -1.60
C THR A 48 1.16 8.56 -0.50
N TRP A 49 -0.08 8.26 -0.11
CA TRP A 49 -0.39 7.23 0.88
C TRP A 49 0.14 5.86 0.47
N ALA A 50 -0.08 5.44 -0.79
CA ALA A 50 0.43 4.19 -1.31
C ALA A 50 1.96 4.12 -1.27
N SER A 51 2.61 5.21 -1.67
CA SER A 51 4.07 5.35 -1.69
C SER A 51 4.67 5.23 -0.29
N TRP A 52 4.01 5.78 0.73
CA TRP A 52 4.46 5.67 2.12
C TRP A 52 4.30 4.26 2.69
N LEU A 53 3.21 3.56 2.37
CA LEU A 53 3.01 2.19 2.84
C LEU A 53 4.02 1.21 2.24
N VAL A 54 4.36 1.38 0.96
CA VAL A 54 5.43 0.57 0.36
C VAL A 54 6.79 0.89 0.98
N GLN A 55 7.05 2.16 1.30
CA GLN A 55 8.29 2.55 2.00
C GLN A 55 8.35 2.02 3.44
N ALA A 56 7.23 1.96 4.14
CA ALA A 56 7.12 1.33 5.46
C ALA A 56 7.22 -0.20 5.41
N GLY A 57 7.19 -0.76 4.20
CA GLY A 57 7.44 -2.16 3.95
C GLY A 57 6.23 -3.09 3.98
N VAL A 58 5.06 -2.52 3.75
CA VAL A 58 3.82 -3.28 3.61
C VAL A 58 3.86 -4.05 2.27
N PRO A 59 3.57 -5.37 2.27
CA PRO A 59 3.53 -6.15 1.05
C PRO A 59 2.41 -5.68 0.10
N LEU A 60 2.66 -5.78 -1.20
CA LEU A 60 1.78 -5.25 -2.24
C LEU A 60 0.37 -5.88 -2.25
N SER A 61 0.23 -7.12 -1.77
CA SER A 61 -1.05 -7.81 -1.62
C SER A 61 -1.95 -7.11 -0.60
N VAL A 62 -1.40 -6.79 0.57
CA VAL A 62 -2.11 -6.06 1.63
C VAL A 62 -2.44 -4.65 1.16
N LEU A 63 -1.50 -4.01 0.46
CA LEU A 63 -1.73 -2.69 -0.12
C LEU A 63 -2.88 -2.70 -1.14
N GLN A 64 -3.00 -3.77 -1.96
CA GLN A 64 -4.09 -3.93 -2.91
C GLN A 64 -5.45 -3.96 -2.22
N GLU A 65 -5.58 -4.75 -1.15
CA GLU A 65 -6.80 -4.88 -0.36
C GLU A 65 -7.17 -3.57 0.32
N MET A 66 -6.20 -2.93 1.00
CA MET A 66 -6.42 -1.64 1.69
C MET A 66 -6.80 -0.52 0.71
N GLY A 67 -6.18 -0.52 -0.46
CA GLY A 67 -6.44 0.47 -1.49
C GLY A 67 -7.69 0.18 -2.30
N GLY A 68 -8.27 -1.02 -2.28
CA GLY A 68 -9.41 -1.38 -3.13
C GLY A 68 -9.09 -1.31 -4.63
N TRP A 69 -7.89 -1.73 -5.02
CA TRP A 69 -7.51 -1.79 -6.44
C TRP A 69 -7.99 -3.10 -7.08
N GLU A 70 -8.62 -2.98 -8.24
CA GLU A 70 -9.17 -4.11 -9.01
C GLU A 70 -8.08 -5.09 -9.48
N SER A 71 -6.88 -4.60 -9.80
CA SER A 71 -5.74 -5.42 -10.24
C SER A 71 -4.47 -5.06 -9.49
N ILE A 72 -3.66 -6.09 -9.22
CA ILE A 72 -2.31 -5.96 -8.64
C ILE A 72 -1.39 -5.12 -9.54
N GLU A 73 -1.64 -5.07 -10.85
CA GLU A 73 -0.85 -4.30 -11.81
C GLU A 73 -0.91 -2.80 -11.53
N MET A 74 -2.03 -2.30 -10.99
CA MET A 74 -2.13 -0.90 -10.57
C MET A 74 -1.22 -0.59 -9.38
N VAL A 75 -1.00 -1.57 -8.51
CA VAL A 75 -0.17 -1.46 -7.30
C VAL A 75 1.31 -1.67 -7.62
N ARG A 76 1.62 -2.43 -8.68
CA ARG A 76 3.01 -2.65 -9.15
C ARG A 76 3.76 -1.36 -9.44
N ARG A 77 3.08 -0.26 -9.78
CA ARG A 77 3.72 1.06 -9.95
C ARG A 77 4.47 1.51 -8.70
N TYR A 78 4.06 1.08 -7.51
CA TYR A 78 4.74 1.45 -6.26
C TYR A 78 5.77 0.42 -5.81
N ALA A 79 5.82 -0.77 -6.41
CA ALA A 79 6.70 -1.86 -5.99
C ALA A 79 8.18 -1.45 -5.94
N HIS A 80 8.60 -0.51 -6.80
CA HIS A 80 9.97 -0.02 -6.84
C HIS A 80 10.34 0.87 -5.64
N LEU A 81 9.37 1.39 -4.87
CA LEU A 81 9.65 2.21 -3.69
C LEU A 81 10.01 1.37 -2.45
N ALA A 82 9.88 0.05 -2.53
CA ALA A 82 10.10 -0.86 -1.41
C ALA A 82 11.59 -0.84 -1.04
N PRO A 83 11.98 -0.30 0.14
CA PRO A 83 13.37 -0.20 0.52
C PRO A 83 13.85 -1.58 0.94
N ASN A 84 14.82 -2.15 0.22
CA ASN A 84 15.64 -3.30 0.62
C ASN A 84 14.89 -4.52 1.19
N HIS A 85 13.61 -4.74 0.84
CA HIS A 85 12.87 -5.94 1.22
C HIS A 85 13.58 -7.22 0.77
N LEU A 86 14.25 -7.16 -0.37
CA LEU A 86 15.08 -8.25 -0.87
C LEU A 86 16.22 -8.58 0.11
N THR A 87 16.80 -7.59 0.78
CA THR A 87 17.91 -7.81 1.73
C THR A 87 17.41 -8.43 3.03
N GLU A 88 16.28 -7.98 3.58
CA GLU A 88 15.71 -8.57 4.80
C GLU A 88 15.16 -9.99 4.56
N HIS A 89 14.47 -10.22 3.43
CA HIS A 89 14.02 -11.57 3.08
C HIS A 89 15.18 -12.51 2.73
N ALA A 90 16.24 -12.02 2.06
CA ALA A 90 17.44 -12.82 1.83
C ALA A 90 18.14 -13.22 3.14
N ARG A 91 18.16 -12.32 4.15
CA ARG A 91 18.70 -12.66 5.49
C ARG A 91 17.91 -13.77 6.20
N GLN A 92 16.62 -13.96 5.89
CA GLN A 92 15.88 -15.10 6.44
C GLN A 92 16.40 -16.44 5.91
N ILE A 93 16.92 -16.47 4.67
CA ILE A 93 17.55 -17.68 4.10
C ILE A 93 18.85 -18.01 4.84
N ASP A 94 19.67 -17.01 5.18
CA ASP A 94 20.89 -17.22 5.97
C ASP A 94 20.59 -17.92 7.31
N SER A 95 19.52 -17.53 7.99
CA SER A 95 19.11 -18.18 9.25
C SER A 95 18.66 -19.64 9.08
N ILE A 96 18.15 -20.01 7.90
CA ILE A 96 17.69 -21.38 7.58
C ILE A 96 18.89 -22.26 7.18
N LEU A 97 19.90 -21.68 6.53
CA LEU A 97 21.09 -22.40 6.06
C LEU A 97 22.16 -22.60 7.15
N ASN A 98 22.23 -21.71 8.15
CA ASN A 98 23.25 -21.76 9.20
C ASN A 98 23.29 -23.03 10.08
N PRO A 99 22.16 -23.68 10.46
CA PRO A 99 22.24 -24.92 11.25
C PRO A 99 22.68 -26.15 10.45
N SER A 100 22.73 -26.08 9.11
CA SER A 100 22.95 -27.22 8.22
C SER A 100 24.30 -27.24 7.51
N VAL A 101 25.24 -26.37 7.92
CA VAL A 101 26.66 -26.54 7.59
C VAL A 101 27.35 -27.25 8.76
N PRO A 102 27.35 -28.60 8.82
CA PRO A 102 28.39 -29.28 9.55
C PRO A 102 29.70 -28.84 8.91
N ASN A 103 30.53 -28.17 9.70
CA ASN A 103 31.89 -27.76 9.34
C ASN A 103 32.72 -29.02 9.02
N LEU A 104 32.56 -29.56 7.80
CA LEU A 104 33.17 -30.81 7.35
C LEU A 104 34.63 -30.61 6.92
N SER A 105 35.15 -29.39 6.97
CA SER A 105 36.52 -29.06 6.55
C SER A 105 37.57 -29.10 7.67
N GLN A 106 37.19 -29.36 8.92
CA GLN A 106 38.15 -29.59 10.03
C GLN A 106 38.51 -31.07 10.25
N SER A 107 38.34 -31.93 9.25
CA SER A 107 38.82 -33.31 9.32
C SER A 107 40.20 -33.46 8.66
N ARG A 108 41.19 -33.87 9.47
CA ARG A 108 42.60 -34.22 9.18
C ARG A 108 43.58 -33.06 9.18
N ASN A 109 44.19 -32.82 10.35
CA ASN A 109 45.65 -32.70 10.50
C ASN A 109 46.02 -32.62 11.99
N LYS A 110 45.75 -33.70 12.75
CA LYS A 110 46.36 -33.90 14.07
C LYS A 110 46.84 -35.34 14.24
N GLU A 111 47.51 -35.86 13.21
CA GLU A 111 48.28 -37.10 13.27
C GLU A 111 49.56 -36.87 12.48
N ARG A 112 50.57 -36.30 13.14
CA ARG A 112 52.01 -36.39 12.79
C ARG A 112 52.79 -35.52 13.78
N THR A 113 52.92 -36.00 15.01
CA THR A 113 54.06 -35.70 15.90
C THR A 113 54.18 -36.85 16.89
N ASN A 114 54.54 -38.03 16.39
CA ASN A 114 55.22 -39.05 17.19
C ASN A 114 56.66 -39.14 16.68
N ASP A 115 57.59 -39.16 17.63
CA ASP A 115 58.97 -39.66 17.53
C ASP A 115 59.98 -38.88 16.69
N VAL A 116 60.80 -38.05 17.35
CA VAL A 116 62.24 -38.29 17.62
C VAL A 116 62.62 -37.65 18.96
#